data_AF-A0A9X2FP96-F1
#
_entry.id   AF-A0A9X2FP96-F1
#
_cell.length_a   1.000
_cell.length_b   1.000
_cell.length_c   1.000
_cell.angle_alpha   90.00
_cell.angle_beta   90.00
_cell.angle_gamma   90.00
#
_symmetry.space_group_name_H-M   'P 1'
#
loop_
_entity.id
_entity.type
_entity.pdbx_description
1 polymer ?
#
loop_
_entity_poly.entity_id
_entity_poly.type
_entity_poly.pdbx_seq_one_letter_code
_entity_poly.pdbx_strand_id
1 'polypeptide(L)'
;MKRICIVGISGKLGQYMTEHALARDYEVTGVCRPESVGKLSRFKGRITVHPGRTDDRAVIERATRDCDGVLVVLAPWGVQDYASRTARAVLDLAPPAARLVFSCGWHISRDGRDRYGWKIRAIVRFGTPILRALRLVDLDDQVRATDLVFASDRDWTVVRGSDLEEGPSEGLPVWARHVGDPILASNLTRRTDFALFMVAALTDPALVREAPAITGRNGLSIRTAEAAIGPMPAAR
;
A
#
# COMPACT_ATOMS: atom_id res chain seq x y z
N MET A 1 -3.52 -17.97 5.35
CA MET A 1 -3.78 -17.18 4.13
C MET A 1 -3.55 -18.10 2.95
N LYS A 2 -4.57 -18.42 2.15
CA LYS A 2 -4.48 -19.33 1.00
C LYS A 2 -4.67 -18.58 -0.31
N ARG A 3 -5.70 -17.73 -0.40
CA ARG A 3 -6.02 -16.97 -1.61
C ARG A 3 -6.04 -15.47 -1.34
N ILE A 4 -5.38 -14.70 -2.19
CA ILE A 4 -5.37 -13.23 -2.09
C ILE A 4 -5.70 -12.55 -3.40
N CYS A 5 -6.30 -11.36 -3.32
CA CYS A 5 -6.52 -10.48 -4.47
C CYS A 5 -5.58 -9.28 -4.42
N ILE A 6 -4.95 -8.94 -5.55
CA ILE A 6 -4.14 -7.72 -5.72
C ILE A 6 -4.86 -6.75 -6.66
N VAL A 7 -5.42 -5.69 -6.11
CA VAL A 7 -6.06 -4.61 -6.87
C VAL A 7 -4.99 -3.61 -7.31
N GLY A 8 -4.82 -3.46 -8.63
CA GLY A 8 -3.70 -2.70 -9.21
C GLY A 8 -2.45 -3.55 -9.51
N ILE A 9 -2.63 -4.87 -9.72
CA ILE A 9 -1.55 -5.87 -9.86
C ILE A 9 -0.52 -5.54 -10.96
N SER A 10 -0.92 -4.84 -12.02
CA SER A 10 -0.02 -4.53 -13.15
C SER A 10 0.99 -3.41 -12.87
N GLY A 11 0.78 -2.60 -11.83
CA GLY A 11 1.70 -1.54 -11.44
C GLY A 11 2.98 -2.10 -10.83
N LYS A 12 4.06 -1.31 -10.78
CA LYS A 12 5.35 -1.75 -10.23
C LYS A 12 5.23 -2.38 -8.84
N LEU A 13 4.53 -1.70 -7.92
CA LEU A 13 4.28 -2.21 -6.57
C LEU A 13 3.44 -3.50 -6.59
N GLY A 14 2.38 -3.52 -7.39
CA GLY A 14 1.52 -4.69 -7.58
C GLY A 14 2.30 -5.92 -8.03
N GLN A 15 3.22 -5.77 -8.97
CA GLN A 15 4.00 -6.90 -9.46
C GLN A 15 5.03 -7.40 -8.43
N TYR A 16 5.64 -6.51 -7.64
CA TYR A 16 6.48 -6.96 -6.51
C TYR A 16 5.64 -7.67 -5.44
N MET A 17 4.41 -7.22 -5.17
CA MET A 17 3.51 -7.94 -4.27
C MET A 17 3.18 -9.33 -4.82
N THR A 18 2.98 -9.47 -6.14
CA THR A 18 2.80 -10.78 -6.78
C THR A 18 4.00 -11.70 -6.58
N GLU A 19 5.22 -11.20 -6.76
CA GLU A 19 6.44 -11.98 -6.50
C GLU A 19 6.50 -12.48 -5.05
N HIS A 20 6.30 -11.57 -4.10
CA HIS A 20 6.35 -11.87 -2.66
C HIS A 20 5.22 -12.78 -2.19
N ALA A 21 4.04 -12.69 -2.81
CA ALA A 21 2.90 -13.54 -2.50
C ALA A 21 3.08 -14.96 -3.07
N LEU A 22 3.54 -15.08 -4.33
CA LEU A 22 3.84 -16.38 -4.93
C LEU A 22 4.98 -17.10 -4.18
N ALA A 23 5.98 -16.36 -3.69
CA ALA A 23 7.05 -16.93 -2.86
C ALA A 23 6.57 -17.44 -1.48
N ARG A 24 5.34 -17.09 -1.07
CA ARG A 24 4.67 -17.59 0.13
C ARG A 24 3.60 -18.65 -0.18
N ASP A 25 3.61 -19.19 -1.39
CA ASP A 25 2.65 -20.17 -1.89
C ASP A 25 1.18 -19.70 -1.85
N TYR A 26 0.95 -18.38 -1.91
CA TYR A 26 -0.41 -17.84 -2.01
C TYR A 26 -0.95 -18.02 -3.43
N GLU A 27 -2.22 -18.38 -3.53
CA GLU A 27 -2.96 -18.29 -4.77
C GLU A 27 -3.29 -16.81 -5.05
N VAL A 28 -2.72 -16.25 -6.11
CA VAL A 28 -2.86 -14.84 -6.44
C VAL A 28 -3.88 -14.65 -7.56
N THR A 29 -4.91 -13.87 -7.26
CA THR A 29 -5.75 -13.22 -8.26
C THR A 29 -5.48 -11.72 -8.30
N GLY A 30 -5.71 -11.07 -9.44
CA GLY A 30 -5.40 -9.64 -9.58
C GLY A 30 -6.31 -8.88 -10.52
N VAL A 31 -6.50 -7.59 -10.22
CA VAL A 31 -7.28 -6.66 -11.04
C VAL A 31 -6.34 -5.65 -11.69
N CYS A 32 -6.43 -5.51 -13.00
CA CYS A 32 -5.76 -4.44 -13.74
C CYS A 32 -6.56 -4.04 -14.97
N ARG A 33 -6.30 -2.83 -15.48
CA ARG A 33 -6.92 -2.36 -16.72
C ARG A 33 -6.60 -3.31 -17.89
N PRO A 34 -7.55 -3.55 -18.83
CA PRO A 34 -7.36 -4.51 -19.92
C PRO A 34 -6.06 -4.32 -20.72
N GLU A 35 -5.70 -3.07 -21.02
CA GLU A 35 -4.48 -2.70 -21.74
C GLU A 35 -3.19 -2.98 -20.94
N SER A 36 -3.30 -3.23 -19.64
CA SER A 36 -2.16 -3.53 -18.76
C SER A 36 -1.95 -5.02 -18.50
N VAL A 37 -2.81 -5.90 -19.02
CA VAL A 37 -2.69 -7.36 -18.84
C VAL A 37 -1.36 -7.88 -19.38
N GLY A 38 -0.88 -7.35 -20.51
CA GLY A 38 0.40 -7.76 -21.11
C GLY A 38 1.63 -7.54 -20.20
N LYS A 39 1.54 -6.64 -19.21
CA LYS A 39 2.62 -6.38 -18.23
C LYS A 39 2.83 -7.54 -17.26
N LEU A 40 1.87 -8.47 -17.19
CA LEU A 40 1.88 -9.62 -16.26
C LEU A 40 2.38 -10.91 -16.92
N SER A 41 2.93 -10.85 -18.14
CA SER A 41 3.37 -12.02 -18.91
C SER A 41 4.33 -12.94 -18.14
N ARG A 42 5.21 -12.38 -17.31
CA ARG A 42 6.14 -13.12 -16.44
C ARG A 42 5.47 -13.97 -15.35
N PHE A 43 4.19 -13.76 -15.07
CA PHE A 43 3.40 -14.53 -14.11
C PHE A 43 2.39 -15.48 -14.79
N LYS A 44 2.41 -15.58 -16.12
CA LYS A 44 1.47 -16.43 -16.87
C LYS A 44 1.46 -17.87 -16.33
N GLY A 45 0.26 -18.41 -16.13
CA GLY A 45 0.04 -19.75 -15.58
C GLY A 45 0.19 -19.87 -14.06
N ARG A 46 0.58 -18.79 -13.36
CA ARG A 46 0.73 -18.77 -11.89
C ARG A 46 -0.27 -17.87 -11.18
N ILE A 47 -1.00 -17.02 -11.93
CA ILE A 47 -1.97 -16.07 -11.40
C ILE A 47 -3.25 -16.09 -12.23
N THR A 48 -4.36 -15.70 -11.60
CA THR A 48 -5.62 -15.37 -12.28
C THR A 48 -5.73 -13.85 -12.43
N VAL A 49 -6.14 -13.36 -13.60
CA VAL A 49 -6.27 -11.93 -13.86
C VAL A 49 -7.71 -11.61 -14.24
N HIS A 50 -8.27 -10.58 -13.60
CA HIS A 50 -9.57 -10.00 -13.92
C HIS A 50 -9.34 -8.63 -14.60
N PRO A 51 -9.41 -8.57 -15.95
CA PRO A 51 -9.28 -7.31 -16.66
C PRO A 51 -10.46 -6.39 -16.34
N GLY A 52 -10.17 -5.17 -15.92
CA GLY A 52 -11.18 -4.20 -15.56
C GLY A 52 -10.61 -3.00 -14.81
N ARG A 53 -11.43 -1.97 -14.64
CA ARG A 53 -11.04 -0.84 -13.79
C ARG A 53 -11.18 -1.22 -12.31
N THR A 54 -10.36 -0.63 -11.44
CA THR A 54 -10.38 -0.97 -10.01
C THR A 54 -11.55 -0.35 -9.25
N ASP A 55 -12.23 0.63 -9.87
CA ASP A 55 -13.49 1.23 -9.39
C ASP A 55 -14.75 0.50 -9.91
N ASP A 56 -14.59 -0.53 -10.74
CA ASP A 56 -15.71 -1.37 -11.20
C ASP A 56 -16.05 -2.42 -10.15
N ARG A 57 -17.22 -2.25 -9.52
CA ARG A 57 -17.74 -3.14 -8.48
C ARG A 57 -17.86 -4.59 -8.93
N ALA A 58 -18.33 -4.85 -10.16
CA ALA A 58 -18.53 -6.21 -10.64
C ALA A 58 -17.19 -6.92 -10.88
N VAL A 59 -16.15 -6.16 -11.28
CA VAL A 59 -14.78 -6.68 -11.39
C VAL A 59 -14.22 -6.99 -10.01
N ILE A 60 -14.37 -6.08 -9.04
CA ILE A 60 -13.92 -6.28 -7.65
C ILE A 60 -14.61 -7.50 -7.04
N GLU A 61 -15.93 -7.59 -7.08
CA GLU A 61 -16.71 -8.72 -6.53
C GLU A 61 -16.22 -10.07 -7.09
N ARG A 62 -16.02 -10.16 -8.41
CA ARG A 62 -15.51 -11.39 -9.03
C ARG A 62 -14.08 -11.70 -8.61
N ALA A 63 -13.24 -10.68 -8.51
CA ALA A 63 -11.81 -10.84 -8.22
C ALA A 63 -11.52 -11.09 -6.73
N THR A 64 -12.36 -10.61 -5.81
CA THR A 64 -12.18 -10.81 -4.37
C THR A 64 -12.93 -12.03 -3.85
N ARG A 65 -13.73 -12.71 -4.69
CA ARG A 65 -14.47 -13.91 -4.29
C ARG A 65 -13.53 -14.96 -3.68
N ASP A 66 -13.94 -15.48 -2.52
CA ASP A 66 -13.21 -16.50 -1.74
C ASP A 66 -11.76 -16.11 -1.37
N CYS A 67 -11.42 -14.82 -1.41
CA CYS A 67 -10.11 -14.34 -0.97
C CYS A 67 -10.08 -14.20 0.56
N ASP A 68 -9.02 -14.70 1.16
CA ASP A 68 -8.70 -14.53 2.58
C ASP A 68 -8.08 -13.15 2.86
N GLY A 69 -7.56 -12.49 1.82
CA GLY A 69 -6.96 -11.16 1.92
C GLY A 69 -6.95 -10.37 0.61
N VAL A 70 -6.93 -9.05 0.72
CA VAL A 70 -6.93 -8.13 -0.43
C VAL A 70 -5.85 -7.07 -0.23
N LEU A 71 -4.93 -6.97 -1.17
CA LEU A 71 -3.90 -5.94 -1.27
C LEU A 71 -4.35 -4.89 -2.29
N VAL A 72 -4.43 -3.63 -1.89
CA VAL A 72 -4.97 -2.55 -2.72
C VAL A 72 -3.93 -1.46 -2.92
N VAL A 73 -3.53 -1.26 -4.17
CA VAL A 73 -2.74 -0.08 -4.54
C VAL A 73 -3.69 1.10 -4.74
N LEU A 74 -3.91 1.92 -3.70
CA LEU A 74 -4.72 3.15 -3.83
C LEU A 74 -3.92 4.21 -4.58
N ALA A 75 -3.92 4.13 -5.91
CA ALA A 75 -3.32 5.15 -6.75
C ALA A 75 -4.39 6.18 -7.15
N PRO A 76 -4.26 7.46 -6.73
CA PRO A 76 -5.26 8.50 -6.99
C PRO A 76 -5.13 9.07 -8.42
N TRP A 77 -5.22 8.20 -9.43
CA TRP A 77 -5.11 8.60 -10.83
C TRP A 77 -6.34 9.36 -11.29
N GLY A 78 -6.13 10.48 -11.96
CA GLY A 78 -7.21 11.28 -12.52
C GLY A 78 -7.92 12.13 -11.47
N VAL A 79 -9.17 12.51 -11.76
CA VAL A 79 -10.01 13.41 -10.95
C VAL A 79 -11.45 12.88 -10.84
N GLN A 80 -11.63 11.56 -10.82
CA GLN A 80 -12.94 10.91 -10.87
C GLN A 80 -13.24 10.05 -9.62
N ASP A 81 -12.73 10.46 -8.45
CA ASP A 81 -12.90 9.72 -7.20
C ASP A 81 -12.42 8.25 -7.30
N TYR A 82 -11.37 8.01 -8.09
CA TYR A 82 -10.97 6.66 -8.48
C TYR A 82 -10.48 5.83 -7.28
N ALA A 83 -9.73 6.43 -6.36
CA ALA A 83 -9.23 5.78 -5.16
C ALA A 83 -10.37 5.54 -4.16
N SER A 84 -11.25 6.51 -3.90
CA SER A 84 -12.34 6.33 -2.94
C SER A 84 -13.41 5.36 -3.44
N ARG A 85 -13.70 5.32 -4.75
CA ARG A 85 -14.56 4.28 -5.35
C ARG A 85 -13.94 2.89 -5.28
N THR A 86 -12.64 2.78 -5.54
CA THR A 86 -11.90 1.51 -5.38
C THR A 86 -11.96 1.04 -3.92
N ALA A 87 -11.67 1.92 -2.95
CA ALA A 87 -11.72 1.60 -1.53
C ALA A 87 -13.13 1.14 -1.12
N ARG A 88 -14.18 1.88 -1.50
CA ARG A 88 -15.57 1.50 -1.21
C ARG A 88 -15.94 0.15 -1.81
N ALA A 89 -15.58 -0.11 -3.07
CA ALA A 89 -15.84 -1.41 -3.70
C ALA A 89 -15.18 -2.56 -2.94
N VAL A 90 -13.92 -2.41 -2.52
CA VAL A 90 -13.22 -3.44 -1.74
C VAL A 90 -13.84 -3.62 -0.36
N LEU A 91 -14.14 -2.53 0.36
CA LEU A 91 -14.75 -2.58 1.68
C LEU A 91 -16.10 -3.31 1.66
N ASP A 92 -16.93 -3.02 0.65
CA ASP A 92 -18.28 -3.58 0.49
C ASP A 92 -18.31 -5.03 -0.03
N LEU A 93 -17.38 -5.40 -0.92
CA LEU A 93 -17.50 -6.62 -1.74
C LEU A 93 -16.46 -7.70 -1.44
N ALA A 94 -15.35 -7.34 -0.77
CA ALA A 94 -14.42 -8.36 -0.28
C ALA A 94 -15.08 -9.19 0.83
N PRO A 95 -14.81 -10.51 0.93
CA PRO A 95 -15.39 -11.37 1.95
C PRO A 95 -15.28 -10.76 3.36
N PRO A 96 -16.31 -10.85 4.23
CA PRO A 96 -16.29 -10.20 5.55
C PRO A 96 -15.11 -10.59 6.45
N ALA A 97 -14.55 -11.79 6.30
CA ALA A 97 -13.37 -12.22 7.05
C ALA A 97 -12.03 -11.86 6.37
N ALA A 98 -12.06 -11.29 5.16
CA ALA A 98 -10.84 -10.99 4.41
C ALA A 98 -10.03 -9.87 5.07
N ARG A 99 -8.73 -10.08 5.20
CA ARG A 99 -7.77 -9.06 5.65
C ARG A 99 -7.54 -8.04 4.55
N LEU A 100 -7.72 -6.75 4.83
CA LEU A 100 -7.57 -5.69 3.82
C LEU A 100 -6.30 -4.87 4.07
N VAL A 101 -5.44 -4.69 3.06
CA VAL A 101 -4.22 -3.88 3.18
C VAL A 101 -4.16 -2.88 2.03
N PHE A 102 -4.10 -1.60 2.37
CA PHE A 102 -4.11 -0.49 1.42
C PHE A 102 -2.76 0.22 1.42
N SER A 103 -2.25 0.60 0.25
CA SER A 103 -1.07 1.46 0.14
C SER A 103 -1.46 2.94 0.09
N CYS A 104 -0.73 3.82 0.76
CA CYS A 104 -0.77 5.27 0.47
C CYS A 104 0.59 5.92 0.76
N GLY A 105 0.70 7.23 0.57
CA GLY A 105 1.91 7.97 0.92
C GLY A 105 1.91 8.47 2.37
N TRP A 106 3.07 8.89 2.86
CA TRP A 106 3.22 9.53 4.19
C TRP A 106 2.34 10.75 4.43
N HIS A 107 1.85 11.44 3.39
CA HIS A 107 0.98 12.61 3.56
C HIS A 107 -0.39 12.28 4.20
N ILE A 108 -0.78 10.99 4.24
CA ILE A 108 -1.98 10.55 4.93
C ILE A 108 -1.73 10.50 6.43
N SER A 109 -2.56 11.20 7.20
CA SER A 109 -2.56 11.18 8.66
C SER A 109 -3.82 10.51 9.19
N ARG A 110 -3.66 9.62 10.17
CA ARG A 110 -4.79 8.94 10.82
C ARG A 110 -5.44 9.79 11.90
N ASP A 111 -4.64 10.47 12.72
CA ASP A 111 -5.07 11.15 13.95
C ASP A 111 -4.57 12.60 14.05
N GLY A 112 -3.95 13.12 12.99
CA GLY A 112 -3.42 14.49 12.93
C GLY A 112 -2.11 14.69 13.71
N ARG A 113 -1.50 13.64 14.27
CA ARG A 113 -0.28 13.76 15.09
C ARG A 113 1.02 13.65 14.31
N ASP A 114 0.94 13.38 13.00
CA ASP A 114 2.09 13.31 12.11
C ASP A 114 2.84 14.65 12.01
N ARG A 115 4.17 14.60 12.11
CA ARG A 115 5.06 15.76 12.02
C ARG A 115 5.87 15.70 10.73
N TYR A 116 5.43 16.49 9.76
CA TYR A 116 6.15 16.65 8.49
C TYR A 116 7.22 17.72 8.56
N GLY A 117 8.42 17.40 8.05
CA GLY A 117 9.45 18.41 7.76
C GLY A 117 8.96 19.43 6.73
N TRP A 118 9.56 20.61 6.73
CA TRP A 118 9.16 21.74 5.87
C TRP A 118 9.13 21.40 4.37
N LYS A 119 10.01 20.51 3.90
CA LYS A 119 10.07 20.05 2.50
C LYS A 119 8.81 19.28 2.08
N ILE A 120 8.34 18.34 2.91
CA ILE A 120 7.11 17.58 2.64
C ILE A 120 5.89 18.51 2.66
N ARG A 121 5.84 19.43 3.64
CA ARG A 121 4.77 20.45 3.70
C ARG A 121 4.76 21.31 2.43
N ALA A 122 5.92 21.68 1.91
CA ALA A 122 6.04 22.45 0.67
C ALA A 122 5.61 21.63 -0.56
N ILE A 123 6.05 20.38 -0.71
CA ILE A 123 5.66 19.52 -1.85
C ILE A 123 4.15 19.28 -1.85
N VAL A 124 3.56 18.96 -0.70
CA VAL A 124 2.10 18.77 -0.60
C VAL A 124 1.37 20.08 -0.86
N ARG A 125 1.82 21.21 -0.32
CA ARG A 125 1.11 22.49 -0.48
C ARG A 125 1.24 23.11 -1.88
N PHE A 126 2.38 22.95 -2.54
CA PHE A 126 2.66 23.57 -3.84
C PHE A 126 2.57 22.59 -5.03
N GLY A 127 2.80 21.30 -4.82
CA GLY A 127 2.73 20.27 -5.87
C GLY A 127 1.30 19.75 -6.13
N THR A 128 0.47 19.66 -5.09
CA THR A 128 -0.92 19.16 -5.21
C THR A 128 -1.78 19.99 -6.16
N PRO A 129 -1.78 21.34 -6.10
CA PRO A 129 -2.57 22.16 -7.03
C PRO A 129 -2.12 21.99 -8.48
N ILE A 130 -0.80 21.86 -8.72
CA ILE A 130 -0.22 21.71 -10.06
C ILE A 130 -0.57 20.33 -10.65
N LEU A 131 -0.40 19.25 -9.88
CA LEU A 131 -0.72 17.89 -10.30
C LEU A 131 -2.22 17.68 -10.51
N ARG A 132 -3.05 18.34 -9.69
CA ARG A 132 -4.51 18.35 -9.83
C ARG A 132 -4.96 19.16 -11.04
N ALA A 133 -4.34 20.31 -11.32
CA ALA A 133 -4.61 21.10 -12.53
C ALA A 133 -4.27 20.30 -13.80
N LEU A 134 -3.21 19.49 -13.76
CA LEU A 134 -2.84 18.55 -14.81
C LEU A 134 -3.72 17.29 -14.85
N ARG A 135 -4.67 17.12 -13.90
CA ARG A 135 -5.53 15.95 -13.72
C ARG A 135 -4.76 14.62 -13.61
N LEU A 136 -3.53 14.67 -13.10
CA LEU A 136 -2.68 13.48 -12.99
C LEU A 136 -2.87 12.77 -11.65
N VAL A 137 -3.11 13.52 -10.57
CA VAL A 137 -3.17 13.03 -9.20
C VAL A 137 -4.22 13.82 -8.40
N ASP A 138 -5.15 13.14 -7.72
CA ASP A 138 -6.09 13.75 -6.75
C ASP A 138 -5.77 13.28 -5.33
N LEU A 139 -4.90 14.01 -4.63
CA LEU A 139 -4.53 13.68 -3.25
C LEU A 139 -5.70 13.82 -2.27
N ASP A 140 -6.68 14.69 -2.56
CA ASP A 140 -7.88 14.81 -1.74
C ASP A 140 -8.74 13.52 -1.86
N ASP A 141 -8.73 12.86 -3.02
CA ASP A 141 -9.39 11.57 -3.20
C ASP A 141 -8.67 10.44 -2.43
N GLN A 142 -7.34 10.46 -2.35
CA GLN A 142 -6.63 9.49 -1.51
C GLN A 142 -6.96 9.69 -0.02
N VAL A 143 -7.11 10.95 0.44
CA VAL A 143 -7.59 11.27 1.80
C VAL A 143 -9.01 10.74 2.01
N ARG A 144 -9.96 11.05 1.10
CA ARG A 144 -11.34 10.52 1.17
C ARG A 144 -11.37 8.99 1.20
N ALA A 145 -10.52 8.35 0.40
CA ALA A 145 -10.42 6.89 0.37
C ALA A 145 -9.95 6.34 1.71
N THR A 146 -8.92 6.94 2.31
CA THR A 146 -8.39 6.49 3.60
C THR A 146 -9.35 6.78 4.76
N ASP A 147 -10.10 7.88 4.73
CA ASP A 147 -11.13 8.18 5.73
C ASP A 147 -12.24 7.11 5.74
N LEU A 148 -12.66 6.64 4.56
CA LEU A 148 -13.60 5.52 4.44
C LEU A 148 -13.04 4.24 5.05
N VAL A 149 -11.76 3.95 4.81
CA VAL A 149 -11.09 2.78 5.39
C VAL A 149 -11.00 2.91 6.91
N PHE A 150 -10.56 4.06 7.43
CA PHE A 150 -10.41 4.32 8.86
C PHE A 150 -11.72 4.24 9.63
N ALA A 151 -12.83 4.68 9.02
CA ALA A 151 -14.16 4.62 9.61
C ALA A 151 -14.81 3.23 9.54
N SER A 152 -14.25 2.29 8.77
CA SER A 152 -14.81 0.95 8.63
C SER A 152 -14.49 0.03 9.81
N ASP A 153 -15.36 -0.95 10.04
CA ASP A 153 -15.20 -2.02 11.02
C ASP A 153 -14.42 -3.23 10.46
N ARG A 154 -13.86 -3.12 9.24
CA ARG A 154 -13.09 -4.19 8.60
C ARG A 154 -11.72 -4.36 9.29
N ASP A 155 -11.09 -5.52 9.06
CA ASP A 155 -9.71 -5.76 9.48
C ASP A 155 -8.73 -5.17 8.47
N TRP A 156 -8.58 -3.84 8.49
CA TRP A 156 -7.75 -3.11 7.54
C TRP A 156 -6.34 -2.78 8.07
N THR A 157 -5.40 -2.54 7.16
CA THR A 157 -4.11 -1.86 7.41
C THR A 157 -3.91 -0.83 6.33
N VAL A 158 -3.50 0.39 6.68
CA VAL A 158 -3.13 1.43 5.70
C VAL A 158 -1.63 1.68 5.78
N VAL A 159 -0.87 1.05 4.88
CA VAL A 159 0.60 1.15 4.86
C VAL A 159 1.01 2.44 4.15
N ARG A 160 1.62 3.35 4.91
CA ARG A 160 2.08 4.67 4.45
C ARG A 160 3.54 4.59 4.04
N GLY A 161 3.81 4.64 2.74
CA GLY A 161 5.16 4.58 2.16
C GLY A 161 5.91 5.91 2.24
N SER A 162 7.21 5.82 2.54
CA SER A 162 8.20 6.89 2.39
C SER A 162 8.51 7.16 0.91
N ASP A 163 9.53 7.98 0.62
CA ASP A 163 10.08 8.02 -0.73
C ASP A 163 10.54 6.62 -1.16
N LEU A 164 10.34 6.33 -2.45
CA LEU A 164 10.58 5.00 -3.02
C LEU A 164 11.71 5.03 -4.04
N GLU A 165 12.61 4.07 -3.92
CA GLU A 165 13.63 3.81 -4.92
C GLU A 165 13.57 2.35 -5.43
N GLU A 166 14.09 2.11 -6.63
CA GLU A 166 14.30 0.75 -7.12
C GLU A 166 15.58 0.15 -6.52
N GLY A 167 15.71 -1.17 -6.56
CA GLY A 167 16.90 -1.87 -6.07
C GLY A 167 16.56 -3.27 -5.54
N PRO A 168 17.57 -4.06 -5.18
CA PRO A 168 17.35 -5.33 -4.50
C PRO A 168 16.64 -5.11 -3.15
N SER A 169 15.95 -6.15 -2.68
CA SER A 169 15.33 -6.15 -1.37
C SER A 169 16.39 -6.01 -0.28
N GLU A 170 16.17 -5.08 0.64
CA GLU A 170 16.95 -4.90 1.87
C GLU A 170 16.30 -5.63 3.05
N GLY A 171 15.09 -6.15 2.86
CA GLY A 171 14.31 -6.90 3.84
C GLY A 171 13.12 -6.09 4.37
N LEU A 172 12.41 -6.67 5.35
CA LEU A 172 11.18 -6.09 5.86
C LEU A 172 11.41 -4.67 6.43
N PRO A 173 10.71 -3.63 5.92
CA PRO A 173 10.77 -2.28 6.46
C PRO A 173 10.43 -2.21 7.95
N VAL A 174 10.98 -1.20 8.62
CA VAL A 174 10.55 -0.83 9.97
C VAL A 174 9.46 0.23 9.90
N TRP A 175 8.68 0.38 10.97
CA TRP A 175 7.54 1.29 10.97
C TRP A 175 7.30 1.96 12.32
N ALA A 176 6.69 3.14 12.29
CA ALA A 176 6.11 3.80 13.46
C ALA A 176 4.69 4.27 13.17
N ARG A 177 3.92 4.55 14.22
CA ARG A 177 2.55 5.09 14.10
C ARG A 177 2.50 6.50 13.54
N HIS A 178 3.55 7.30 13.69
CA HIS A 178 3.53 8.71 13.31
C HIS A 178 4.76 9.07 12.49
N VAL A 179 4.54 9.69 11.34
CA VAL A 179 5.59 10.35 10.57
C VAL A 179 6.23 11.43 11.45
N GLY A 180 7.56 11.49 11.45
CA GLY A 180 8.33 12.36 12.33
C GLY A 180 8.91 11.64 13.55
N ASP A 181 8.61 10.36 13.74
CA ASP A 181 9.39 9.49 14.62
C ASP A 181 10.86 9.41 14.13
N PRO A 182 11.86 9.50 15.04
CA PRO A 182 13.27 9.41 14.68
C PRO A 182 13.64 8.15 13.87
N ILE A 183 12.99 7.01 14.09
CA ILE A 183 13.28 5.78 13.33
C ILE A 183 12.91 5.93 11.85
N LEU A 184 12.01 6.85 11.53
CA LEU A 184 11.57 7.12 10.16
C LEU A 184 12.44 8.18 9.47
N ALA A 185 13.44 8.77 10.15
CA ALA A 185 14.14 9.95 9.62
C ALA A 185 14.86 9.72 8.27
N SER A 186 15.14 8.47 7.90
CA SER A 186 15.73 8.14 6.60
C SER A 186 14.81 8.36 5.41
N ASN A 187 13.49 8.26 5.57
CA ASN A 187 12.51 8.53 4.52
C ASN A 187 12.83 7.90 3.16
N LEU A 188 13.30 6.65 3.13
CA LEU A 188 13.60 5.96 1.88
C LEU A 188 13.33 4.47 2.04
N THR A 189 12.64 3.87 1.07
CA THR A 189 12.28 2.45 1.08
C THR A 189 12.45 1.87 -0.33
N ARG A 190 13.02 0.68 -0.45
CA ARG A 190 13.02 -0.07 -1.71
C ARG A 190 11.58 -0.40 -2.10
N ARG A 191 11.19 -0.18 -3.34
CA ARG A 191 9.81 -0.47 -3.79
C ARG A 191 9.41 -1.93 -3.56
N THR A 192 10.36 -2.86 -3.73
CA THR A 192 10.15 -4.28 -3.43
C THR A 192 9.90 -4.53 -1.93
N ASP A 193 10.53 -3.77 -1.05
CA ASP A 193 10.34 -3.91 0.41
C ASP A 193 9.04 -3.28 0.89
N PHE A 194 8.55 -2.23 0.22
CA PHE A 194 7.19 -1.75 0.44
C PHE A 194 6.17 -2.85 0.09
N ALA A 195 6.32 -3.50 -1.07
CA ALA A 195 5.48 -4.64 -1.42
C ALA A 195 5.61 -5.79 -0.41
N LEU A 196 6.83 -6.10 0.04
CA LEU A 196 7.10 -7.11 1.06
C LEU A 196 6.34 -6.81 2.36
N PHE A 197 6.37 -5.55 2.82
CA PHE A 197 5.64 -5.12 4.01
C PHE A 197 4.14 -5.29 3.86
N MET A 198 3.58 -4.88 2.71
CA MET A 198 2.14 -5.04 2.44
C MET A 198 1.71 -6.52 2.46
N VAL A 199 2.52 -7.41 1.88
CA VAL A 199 2.26 -8.85 1.90
C VAL A 199 2.40 -9.41 3.32
N ALA A 200 3.39 -8.97 4.10
CA ALA A 200 3.56 -9.39 5.49
C ALA A 200 2.38 -8.95 6.39
N ALA A 201 1.83 -7.75 6.14
CA ALA A 201 0.71 -7.20 6.91
C ALA A 201 -0.58 -8.00 6.79
N LEU A 202 -0.70 -8.89 5.79
CA LEU A 202 -1.84 -9.80 5.64
C LEU A 202 -1.98 -10.78 6.82
N THR A 203 -0.91 -11.08 7.52
CA THR A 203 -0.89 -12.09 8.59
C THR A 203 -0.40 -11.54 9.93
N ASP A 204 -0.08 -10.26 10.00
CA ASP A 204 0.38 -9.63 11.23
C ASP A 204 -0.81 -9.05 12.03
N PRO A 205 -1.14 -9.62 13.20
CA PRO A 205 -2.23 -9.12 14.04
C PRO A 205 -1.91 -7.76 14.66
N ALA A 206 -0.63 -7.39 14.83
CA ALA A 206 -0.26 -6.08 15.38
C ALA A 206 -0.63 -4.92 14.45
N LEU A 207 -0.80 -5.20 13.16
CA LEU A 207 -1.16 -4.22 12.14
C LEU A 207 -2.68 -4.11 11.93
N VAL A 208 -3.51 -4.83 12.68
CA VAL A 208 -4.97 -4.78 12.51
C VAL A 208 -5.50 -3.41 12.96
N ARG A 209 -6.20 -2.74 12.04
CA ARG A 209 -6.69 -1.36 12.17
C ARG A 209 -5.58 -0.38 12.57
N GLU A 210 -4.41 -0.54 11.95
CA GLU A 210 -3.27 0.36 12.08
C GLU A 210 -2.90 1.02 10.75
N ALA A 211 -2.28 2.20 10.84
CA ALA A 211 -1.80 2.97 9.69
C ALA A 211 -0.28 3.16 9.77
N PRO A 212 0.54 2.09 9.64
CA PRO A 212 1.99 2.18 9.83
C PRO A 212 2.64 3.11 8.80
N ALA A 213 3.48 4.04 9.25
CA ALA A 213 4.42 4.76 8.40
C ALA A 213 5.73 4.00 8.34
N ILE A 214 6.17 3.61 7.15
CA ILE A 214 7.31 2.70 6.97
C ILE A 214 8.56 3.42 6.45
N THR A 215 9.74 2.91 6.81
CA THR A 215 11.01 3.25 6.15
C THR A 215 11.90 2.01 5.98
N GLY A 216 12.83 2.05 5.02
CA GLY A 216 13.78 0.98 4.77
C GLY A 216 14.62 0.67 6.00
N ARG A 217 14.77 -0.62 6.31
CA ARG A 217 15.47 -1.09 7.52
C ARG A 217 16.96 -0.79 7.51
N ASN A 218 17.56 -0.59 6.33
CA ASN A 218 18.96 -0.18 6.20
C ASN A 218 19.08 1.35 6.07
N GLY A 219 18.10 2.13 6.52
CA GLY A 219 18.22 3.58 6.61
C GLY A 219 19.34 4.01 7.56
N LEU A 220 19.97 5.16 7.28
CA LEU A 220 20.99 5.73 8.17
C LEU A 220 20.46 5.93 9.61
N SER A 221 19.19 6.31 9.76
CA SER A 221 18.53 6.47 11.06
C SER A 221 18.55 5.18 11.88
N ILE A 222 18.25 4.05 11.23
CA ILE A 222 18.24 2.72 11.86
C ILE A 222 19.65 2.25 12.17
N ARG A 223 20.57 2.31 11.21
CA ARG A 223 21.96 1.90 11.45
C ARG A 223 22.62 2.70 12.57
N THR A 224 22.29 3.99 12.70
CA THR A 224 22.82 4.83 13.77
C THR A 224 22.24 4.44 15.14
N ALA A 225 20.93 4.15 15.20
CA ALA A 225 20.30 3.64 16.42
C ALA A 225 20.85 2.26 16.82
N GLU A 226 21.01 1.34 15.88
CA GLU A 226 21.57 0.02 16.12
C GLU A 226 23.04 0.07 16.59
N ALA A 227 23.84 0.97 16.01
CA ALA A 227 25.23 1.17 16.43
C ALA A 227 25.34 1.76 17.85
N ALA A 228 24.36 2.55 18.29
CA ALA A 228 24.37 3.18 19.60
C ALA A 228 23.80 2.31 20.73
N ILE A 229 22.88 1.37 20.42
CA ILE A 229 22.05 0.70 21.44
C ILE A 229 22.00 -0.84 21.24
N GLY A 230 22.65 -1.38 20.21
CA GLY A 230 22.52 -2.79 19.80
C GLY A 230 21.34 -3.03 18.84
N PRO A 231 21.17 -4.24 18.27
CA PRO A 231 20.14 -4.52 17.28
C PRO A 231 18.75 -4.21 17.84
N MET A 232 18.01 -3.32 17.16
CA MET A 232 16.66 -2.96 17.59
C MET A 232 15.69 -4.11 17.28
N PRO A 233 14.81 -4.49 18.22
CA PRO A 233 13.70 -5.36 17.88
C PRO A 233 12.85 -4.67 16.80
N ALA A 234 12.30 -5.45 15.87
CA ALA A 234 11.34 -4.91 14.90
C ALA A 234 10.28 -4.10 15.65
N ALA A 235 10.11 -2.83 15.26
CA ALA A 235 9.26 -1.87 15.96
C ALA A 235 7.84 -2.45 16.15
N ARG A 236 7.35 -2.36 17.39
CA ARG A 236 6.07 -2.91 17.87
C ARG A 236 4.88 -2.05 17.45
#